data_AF-A0A087SZE5-F1
#
_entry.id   AF-A0A087SZE5-F1
#
_cell.length_a   1.000
_cell.length_b   1.000
_cell.length_c   1.000
_cell.angle_alpha   90.00
_cell.angle_beta   90.00
_cell.angle_gamma   90.00
#
_symmetry.space_group_name_H-M   'P 1'
#
loop_
_entity.id
_entity.type
_entity.pdbx_description
1 polymer ?
#
loop_
_entity_poly.entity_id
_entity_poly.type
_entity_poly.pdbx_seq_one_letter_code
_entity_poly.pdbx_strand_id
1 'polypeptide(L)'
;MLQNIFMYMDSIICTFMLLILNGEAQTAFSSDSLNLVFQPMVIAVMLNSSACGIVTSVFLKNLNSILKTFASAIEITFTAILCWFIFGFPIDIYTIISIAIVSYATYLYAQSPVVNKGRLETVPEDKNEDKEKLMSEVDSKV
;
A
#
# COMPACT_ATOMS: atom_id res chain seq x y z
N MET A 1 -10.91 3.48 -2.97
CA MET A 1 -10.53 3.19 -1.56
C MET A 1 -11.67 2.60 -0.76
N LEU A 2 -12.91 3.11 -0.86
CA LEU A 2 -14.09 2.52 -0.20
C LEU A 2 -14.29 1.02 -0.50
N GLN A 3 -14.13 0.58 -1.76
CA GLN A 3 -14.26 -0.83 -2.12
C GLN A 3 -13.25 -1.75 -1.41
N ASN A 4 -12.03 -1.28 -1.20
CA ASN A 4 -10.99 -2.03 -0.47
C ASN A 4 -11.36 -2.16 1.01
N ILE A 5 -11.86 -1.07 1.60
CA ILE A 5 -12.32 -1.04 2.99
C ILE A 5 -13.51 -1.97 3.19
N PHE A 6 -14.50 -1.94 2.28
CA PHE A 6 -15.65 -2.84 2.36
C PHE A 6 -15.26 -4.33 2.24
N MET A 7 -14.29 -4.65 1.37
CA MET A 7 -13.77 -6.02 1.26
C MET A 7 -13.08 -6.49 2.56
N TYR A 8 -12.24 -5.65 3.17
CA TYR A 8 -11.60 -5.99 4.45
C TYR A 8 -12.63 -6.12 5.58
N MET A 9 -13.62 -5.23 5.62
CA MET A 9 -14.69 -5.29 6.62
C MET A 9 -15.50 -6.58 6.52
N ASP A 10 -15.88 -7.00 5.31
CA ASP A 10 -16.62 -8.25 5.09
C ASP A 10 -15.80 -9.48 5.53
N SER A 11 -14.49 -9.48 5.24
CA SER A 11 -13.58 -10.54 5.69
C SER A 11 -13.45 -10.63 7.22
N ILE A 12 -13.39 -9.49 7.91
CA ILE A 12 -13.35 -9.43 9.38
C ILE A 12 -14.65 -10.00 9.97
N ILE A 13 -15.80 -9.62 9.41
CA ILE A 13 -17.12 -10.09 9.84
C ILE A 13 -17.25 -11.61 9.62
N CYS A 14 -16.83 -12.11 8.45
CA CYS A 14 -16.85 -13.54 8.14
C CYS A 14 -15.95 -14.34 9.09
N THR A 15 -14.73 -13.86 9.35
CA THR A 15 -13.79 -14.49 10.29
C THR A 15 -14.37 -14.54 11.70
N PHE A 16 -15.01 -13.45 12.14
CA PHE A 16 -15.68 -13.38 13.43
C PHE A 16 -16.86 -14.36 13.54
N MET A 17 -17.68 -14.46 12.49
CA MET A 17 -18.79 -15.41 12.40
C MET A 17 -18.31 -16.86 12.50
N LEU A 18 -17.23 -17.22 11.79
CA LEU A 18 -16.61 -18.53 11.88
C LEU A 18 -16.10 -18.83 13.30
N LEU A 19 -15.54 -17.83 13.98
CA LEU A 19 -15.04 -17.97 15.35
C LEU A 19 -16.18 -18.30 16.33
N ILE A 20 -17.36 -17.70 16.16
CA ILE A 20 -18.56 -18.00 16.94
C ILE A 20 -19.06 -19.42 16.65
N LEU A 21 -19.13 -19.82 15.37
CA LEU A 21 -19.62 -21.15 14.98
C LEU A 21 -18.71 -22.28 15.46
N ASN A 22 -17.40 -22.06 15.55
CA ASN A 22 -16.45 -23.04 16.09
C ASN A 22 -16.48 -23.14 17.63
N GLY A 23 -17.25 -22.28 18.33
CA GLY A 23 -17.33 -22.28 19.79
C GLY A 23 -16.08 -21.74 20.50
N GLU A 24 -15.08 -21.28 19.75
CA GLU A 24 -13.82 -20.74 20.27
C GLU A 24 -13.92 -19.25 20.64
N ALA A 25 -15.08 -18.62 20.44
CA ALA A 25 -15.30 -17.21 20.75
C ALA A 25 -14.97 -16.85 22.21
N GLN A 26 -15.30 -17.73 23.17
CA GLN A 26 -14.97 -17.49 24.57
C GLN A 26 -13.48 -17.60 24.85
N THR A 27 -12.76 -18.48 24.15
CA THR A 27 -11.31 -18.65 24.26
C THR A 27 -10.57 -17.47 23.59
N ALA A 28 -11.07 -17.00 22.45
CA ALA A 28 -10.52 -15.84 21.74
C ALA A 28 -10.69 -14.52 22.52
N PHE A 29 -11.78 -14.37 23.28
CA PHE A 29 -12.01 -13.23 24.17
C PHE A 29 -11.59 -13.47 25.62
N SER A 30 -10.87 -14.56 25.91
CA SER A 30 -10.30 -14.79 27.24
C SER A 30 -9.34 -13.66 27.61
N SER A 31 -9.24 -13.37 28.91
CA SER A 31 -8.31 -12.37 29.46
C SER A 31 -6.87 -12.63 29.02
N ASP A 32 -6.48 -13.89 28.84
CA ASP A 32 -5.14 -14.27 28.41
C ASP A 32 -4.88 -13.89 26.94
N SER A 33 -5.85 -14.17 26.05
CA SER A 33 -5.78 -13.85 24.62
C SER A 33 -5.76 -12.34 24.38
N LEU A 34 -6.56 -11.59 25.14
CA LEU A 34 -6.55 -10.12 25.05
C LEU A 34 -5.22 -9.55 25.59
N ASN A 35 -4.68 -10.09 26.68
CA ASN A 35 -3.40 -9.63 27.22
C ASN A 35 -2.23 -9.88 26.24
N LEU A 36 -2.27 -10.98 25.48
CA LEU A 36 -1.32 -11.24 24.40
C LEU A 36 -1.38 -10.17 23.29
N VAL A 37 -2.59 -9.74 22.90
CA VAL A 37 -2.76 -8.66 21.90
C VAL A 37 -2.30 -7.31 22.45
N PHE A 38 -2.56 -7.04 23.73
CA PHE A 38 -2.15 -5.81 24.41
C PHE A 38 -0.68 -5.80 24.85
N GLN A 39 0.09 -6.85 24.56
CA GLN A 39 1.51 -6.87 24.85
C GLN A 39 2.20 -5.73 24.07
N PRO A 40 3.03 -4.91 24.72
CA PRO A 40 3.63 -3.73 24.08
C PRO A 40 4.43 -4.06 22.82
N MET A 41 5.03 -5.26 22.75
CA MET A 41 5.75 -5.73 21.57
C MET A 41 4.81 -5.99 20.38
N VAL A 42 3.63 -6.57 20.61
CA VAL A 42 2.62 -6.83 19.57
C VAL A 42 2.04 -5.52 19.04
N ILE A 43 1.73 -4.58 19.95
CA ILE A 43 1.30 -3.23 19.56
C ILE A 43 2.38 -2.54 18.72
N ALA A 44 3.65 -2.63 19.10
CA ALA A 44 4.75 -2.06 18.32
C ALA A 44 4.84 -2.65 16.90
N VAL A 45 4.64 -3.97 16.75
CA VAL A 45 4.58 -4.63 15.43
C VAL A 45 3.37 -4.19 14.62
N MET A 46 2.19 -4.05 15.24
CA MET A 46 0.98 -3.56 14.58
C MET A 46 1.13 -2.11 14.09
N LEU A 47 1.72 -1.25 14.92
CA LEU A 47 2.01 0.14 14.57
C LEU A 47 3.03 0.22 13.44
N ASN A 48 4.10 -0.58 13.49
CA ASN A 48 5.10 -0.61 12.42
C ASN A 48 4.50 -1.08 11.09
N SER A 49 3.69 -2.15 11.12
CA SER A 49 2.98 -2.67 9.94
C SER A 49 2.02 -1.63 9.35
N SER A 50 1.31 -0.90 10.21
CA SER A 50 0.41 0.17 9.79
C SER A 50 1.16 1.36 9.20
N ALA A 51 2.28 1.77 9.82
CA ALA A 51 3.13 2.85 9.33
C ALA A 51 3.73 2.51 7.95
N CYS A 52 4.25 1.29 7.77
CA CYS A 52 4.73 0.81 6.46
C CYS A 52 3.61 0.85 5.40
N GLY A 53 2.39 0.44 5.75
CA GLY A 53 1.21 0.52 4.87
C GLY A 53 0.84 1.96 4.48
N ILE A 54 0.92 2.91 5.42
CA ILE A 54 0.68 4.33 5.18
C ILE A 54 1.77 4.92 4.28
N VAL A 55 3.05 4.67 4.59
CA VAL A 55 4.19 5.11 3.78
C VAL A 55 4.02 4.59 2.36
N THR A 56 3.74 3.30 2.18
CA THR A 56 3.47 2.71 0.86
C THR A 56 2.31 3.39 0.13
N SER A 57 1.24 3.75 0.86
CA SER A 57 0.08 4.46 0.29
C SER A 57 0.43 5.88 -0.16
N VAL A 58 1.28 6.59 0.60
CA VAL A 58 1.80 7.91 0.22
C VAL A 58 2.76 7.82 -0.95
N PHE A 59 3.64 6.81 -0.97
CA PHE A 59 4.52 6.53 -2.11
C PHE A 59 3.71 6.25 -3.37
N LEU A 60 2.64 5.46 -3.28
CA LEU A 60 1.73 5.20 -4.41
C LEU A 60 0.99 6.44 -4.91
N LYS A 61 0.66 7.39 -4.03
CA LYS A 61 0.01 8.64 -4.42
C LYS A 61 0.97 9.56 -5.19
N ASN A 62 2.26 9.49 -4.88
CA ASN A 62 3.26 10.40 -5.42
C ASN A 62 4.15 9.79 -6.53
N LEU A 63 4.12 8.46 -6.72
CA LEU A 63 5.06 7.74 -7.59
C LEU A 63 4.35 6.74 -8.51
N ASN A 64 4.97 6.43 -9.65
CA ASN A 64 4.50 5.39 -10.57
C ASN A 64 4.64 3.98 -9.96
N SER A 65 3.79 3.04 -10.42
CA SER A 65 3.81 1.63 -9.99
C SER A 65 5.21 0.97 -10.06
N ILE A 66 6.07 1.45 -10.97
CA ILE A 66 7.45 0.97 -11.15
C ILE A 66 8.35 1.36 -9.97
N LEU A 67 8.30 2.63 -9.54
CA LEU A 67 9.14 3.12 -8.45
C LEU A 67 8.69 2.57 -7.09
N LYS A 68 7.41 2.20 -6.95
CA LYS A 68 6.89 1.46 -5.79
C LYS A 68 7.58 0.10 -5.63
N THR A 69 7.74 -0.65 -6.72
CA THR A 69 8.40 -1.96 -6.70
C THR A 69 9.88 -1.83 -6.31
N PHE A 70 10.57 -0.80 -6.81
CA PHE A 70 11.95 -0.51 -6.40
C PHE A 70 12.05 -0.12 -4.92
N ALA A 71 11.15 0.74 -4.42
CA ALA A 71 11.14 1.13 -3.01
C ALA A 71 10.96 -0.08 -2.08
N SER A 72 10.05 -0.99 -2.42
CA SER A 72 9.83 -2.23 -1.65
C SER A 72 11.04 -3.18 -1.72
N ALA A 73 11.72 -3.27 -2.87
CA ALA A 73 12.93 -4.08 -2.99
C ALA A 73 14.10 -3.54 -2.13
N ILE A 74 14.24 -2.21 -2.03
CA ILE A 74 15.21 -1.55 -1.15
C ILE A 74 14.87 -1.83 0.32
N GLU A 75 13.59 -1.75 0.70
CA GLU A 75 13.12 -2.05 2.06
C GLU A 75 13.50 -3.48 2.49
N ILE A 76 13.26 -4.47 1.62
CA ILE A 76 13.61 -5.88 1.88
C ILE A 76 15.13 -6.04 1.98
N THR A 77 15.89 -5.38 1.11
CA THR A 77 17.35 -5.41 1.11
C THR A 77 17.93 -4.81 2.40
N PHE A 78 17.39 -3.67 2.84
CA PHE A 78 17.77 -3.01 4.08
C PHE A 78 17.44 -3.87 5.30
N THR A 79 16.27 -4.52 5.30
CA THR A 79 15.86 -5.45 6.35
C THR A 79 16.83 -6.63 6.45
N ALA A 80 17.26 -7.22 5.32
CA ALA A 80 18.23 -8.31 5.32
C ALA A 80 19.58 -7.91 5.94
N ILE A 81 20.06 -6.70 5.65
CA ILE A 81 21.30 -6.16 6.23
C ILE A 81 21.13 -5.92 7.74
N LEU A 82 19.99 -5.35 8.17
CA LEU A 82 19.68 -5.16 9.59
C LEU A 82 19.58 -6.49 10.34
N CYS A 83 18.98 -7.53 9.74
CA CYS A 83 18.88 -8.85 10.35
C CYS A 83 20.26 -9.48 10.61
N TRP A 84 21.21 -9.28 9.70
CA TRP A 84 22.59 -9.70 9.93
C TRP A 84 23.25 -8.92 11.08
N PHE A 85 23.03 -7.61 11.16
CA PHE A 85 23.63 -6.77 12.19
C PHE A 85 23.03 -7.02 13.60
N ILE A 86 21.71 -7.15 13.71
CA ILE A 86 21.00 -7.24 15.00
C ILE A 86 20.99 -8.68 15.53
N PHE A 87 20.74 -9.66 14.67
CA PHE A 87 20.54 -11.05 15.08
C PHE A 87 21.72 -11.96 14.74
N GLY A 88 22.69 -11.49 13.95
CA GLY A 88 23.87 -12.27 13.58
C GLY A 88 23.56 -13.46 12.66
N PHE A 89 22.40 -13.49 12.00
CA PHE A 89 22.06 -14.59 11.09
C PHE A 89 23.08 -14.66 9.94
N PRO A 90 23.69 -15.83 9.67
CA PRO A 90 24.70 -15.95 8.63
C PRO A 90 24.08 -15.65 7.27
N ILE A 91 24.63 -14.64 6.59
CA ILE A 91 24.24 -14.28 5.22
C ILE A 91 24.86 -15.30 4.26
N ASP A 92 24.01 -15.99 3.49
CA ASP A 92 24.44 -16.88 2.42
C ASP A 92 24.91 -16.07 1.20
N ILE A 93 25.80 -16.66 0.39
CA ILE A 93 26.27 -16.10 -0.88
C ILE A 93 25.09 -15.76 -1.80
N TYR A 94 24.01 -16.55 -1.80
CA TYR A 94 22.79 -16.25 -2.57
C TYR A 94 22.13 -14.92 -2.16
N THR A 95 22.15 -14.58 -0.87
CA THR A 95 21.62 -13.31 -0.36
C THR A 95 22.51 -12.14 -0.81
N ILE A 96 23.83 -12.30 -0.76
CA ILE A 96 24.78 -11.28 -1.22
C ILE A 96 24.59 -10.98 -2.72
N ILE A 97 24.47 -12.02 -3.55
CA ILE A 97 24.23 -11.87 -4.99
C ILE A 97 22.88 -11.18 -5.24
N SER A 98 21.84 -11.56 -4.50
CA SER A 98 20.51 -10.93 -4.62
C SER A 98 20.56 -9.43 -4.30
N ILE A 99 21.23 -9.04 -3.20
CA ILE A 99 21.41 -7.64 -2.81
C ILE A 99 22.17 -6.87 -3.89
N ALA A 100 23.24 -7.45 -4.45
CA ALA A 100 24.01 -6.82 -5.52
C ALA A 100 23.16 -6.56 -6.78
N ILE A 101 22.37 -7.55 -7.20
CA ILE A 101 21.48 -7.43 -8.38
C ILE A 101 20.42 -6.36 -8.15
N VAL A 102 19.73 -6.38 -7.00
CA VAL A 102 18.68 -5.40 -6.67
C VAL A 102 19.28 -3.98 -6.59
N SER A 103 20.45 -3.83 -5.98
CA SER A 103 21.16 -2.55 -5.89
C SER A 103 21.56 -2.03 -7.27
N TYR A 104 22.10 -2.90 -8.13
CA TYR A 104 22.49 -2.53 -9.50
C TYR A 104 21.28 -2.16 -10.37
N ALA A 105 20.19 -2.93 -10.30
CA ALA A 105 18.95 -2.61 -11.02
C ALA A 105 18.35 -1.27 -10.56
N THR A 106 18.38 -1.00 -9.25
CA THR A 106 17.92 0.27 -8.67
C THR A 106 18.79 1.43 -9.13
N TYR A 107 20.11 1.25 -9.16
CA TYR A 107 21.05 2.25 -9.64
C TYR A 107 20.83 2.60 -11.11
N LEU A 108 20.68 1.60 -11.98
CA LEU A 108 20.37 1.82 -13.39
C LEU A 108 19.04 2.56 -13.59
N TYR A 109 18.01 2.20 -12.82
CA TYR A 109 16.72 2.88 -12.86
C TYR A 109 16.81 4.35 -12.43
N ALA A 110 17.62 4.66 -11.42
CA ALA A 110 17.81 6.02 -10.93
C ALA A 110 18.53 6.94 -11.94
N GLN A 111 19.33 6.38 -12.85
CA GLN A 111 20.07 7.16 -13.85
C GLN A 111 19.20 7.63 -15.02
N SER A 112 18.22 6.83 -15.44
CA SER A 112 17.22 7.20 -16.46
C SER A 112 15.81 6.96 -15.90
N PRO A 113 15.35 7.81 -14.97
CA PRO A 113 14.01 7.65 -14.43
C PRO A 113 13.02 7.86 -15.56
N VAL A 114 12.17 6.85 -15.81
CA VAL A 114 11.08 6.98 -16.77
C VAL A 114 10.15 8.10 -16.30
N VAL A 115 10.24 9.27 -16.94
CA VAL A 115 9.37 10.41 -16.70
C VAL A 115 7.99 10.05 -17.24
N ASN A 116 7.19 9.38 -16.43
CA ASN A 116 5.76 9.29 -16.70
C ASN A 116 5.21 10.68 -16.36
N LYS A 117 4.95 11.50 -17.38
CA LYS A 117 4.04 12.64 -17.21
C LYS A 117 2.74 12.03 -16.71
N GLY A 118 2.48 12.20 -15.42
CA GLY A 118 1.20 11.81 -14.84
C GLY A 118 0.10 12.34 -15.74
N ARG A 119 -0.90 11.51 -16.01
CA ARG A 119 -2.15 11.85 -16.68
C ARG A 119 -2.81 13.02 -15.93
N LEU A 120 -2.35 14.23 -16.21
CA LEU A 120 -3.09 15.46 -15.97
C LEU A 120 -4.19 15.48 -17.05
N GLU A 121 -5.44 15.57 -16.57
CA GLU A 121 -6.65 15.89 -17.34
C GLU A 121 -7.13 14.72 -18.23
N THR A 122 -8.26 14.09 -17.93
CA THR A 122 -9.58 14.68 -18.12
C THR A 122 -10.53 14.39 -16.94
N VAL A 123 -10.73 15.39 -16.09
CA VAL A 123 -12.04 15.62 -15.48
C VAL A 123 -12.85 16.30 -16.57
N PRO A 124 -13.95 15.72 -17.10
CA PRO A 124 -14.86 16.49 -17.94
C PRO A 124 -15.71 17.38 -17.02
N GLU A 125 -15.14 18.48 -16.56
CA GLU A 125 -15.88 19.67 -16.14
C GLU A 125 -15.62 20.76 -17.18
N ASP A 126 -16.32 20.66 -18.31
CA ASP A 126 -17.03 21.81 -18.86
C ASP A 126 -18.05 21.30 -19.90
N LYS A 127 -19.33 21.45 -19.57
CA LYS A 127 -20.46 21.24 -20.47
C LYS A 127 -21.51 22.33 -20.28
N ASN A 128 -21.09 23.55 -19.93
CA ASN A 128 -22.03 24.67 -19.81
C ASN A 128 -21.75 25.86 -20.73
N GLU A 129 -20.60 25.95 -21.41
CA GLU A 129 -20.38 27.06 -22.35
C GLU A 129 -21.00 26.85 -23.76
N ASP A 130 -21.28 25.60 -24.16
CA ASP A 130 -21.87 25.32 -25.49
C ASP A 130 -23.40 25.41 -25.54
N LYS A 131 -24.10 25.35 -24.39
CA LYS A 131 -25.57 25.44 -24.36
C LYS A 131 -26.09 26.87 -24.48
N GLU A 132 -25.33 27.88 -24.09
CA GLU A 132 -25.77 29.27 -24.15
C GLU A 132 -25.70 29.83 -25.58
N LYS A 133 -24.69 29.44 -26.37
CA LYS A 133 -24.59 29.83 -27.79
C LYS A 133 -25.62 29.13 -28.70
N LEU A 134 -26.00 27.89 -28.37
CA LEU A 134 -27.02 27.15 -29.14
C LEU A 134 -28.44 27.64 -28.87
N MET A 135 -28.73 28.22 -27.69
CA MET A 135 -30.05 28.85 -27.44
C MET A 135 -30.15 30.25 -28.09
N SER A 136 -29.06 31.03 -28.12
CA SER A 136 -29.08 32.35 -28.79
C SER A 136 -29.20 32.28 -30.31
N GLU A 137 -28.74 31.20 -30.94
CA GLU A 137 -28.81 31.05 -32.40
C GLU A 137 -30.15 30.45 -32.89
N VAL A 138 -30.91 29.81 -32.01
CA VAL A 138 -32.26 29.31 -32.31
C VAL A 138 -33.31 30.43 -32.16
N ASP A 139 -33.17 31.33 -31.19
CA ASP A 139 -34.09 32.48 -31.02
C ASP A 139 -33.89 33.59 -32.07
N SER A 140 -32.75 33.64 -32.78
CA SER A 140 -32.53 34.61 -33.86
C SER A 140 -33.07 34.17 -35.23
N LYS A 141 -33.62 32.96 -35.35
CA LYS A 141 -34.08 32.38 -36.63
C LYS A 141 -35.56 31.96 -36.65
N VAL A 142 -36.35 32.41 -35.67
CA VAL A 142 -37.82 32.29 -35.66
C VAL A 142 -38.46 33.67 -35.79
#